data_AF-A0A7X2N317-F1
#
_entry.id   AF-A0A7X2N317-F1
#
_cell.length_a   1.000
_cell.length_b   1.000
_cell.length_c   1.000
_cell.angle_alpha   90.00
_cell.angle_beta   90.00
_cell.angle_gamma   90.00
#
_symmetry.space_group_name_H-M   'P 1'
#
loop_
_entity.id
_entity.type
_entity.pdbx_description
1 polymer ?
#
loop_
_entity_poly.entity_id
_entity_poly.type
_entity_poly.pdbx_seq_one_letter_code
_entity_poly.pdbx_strand_id
1 'polypeptide(L)'
;MSTSFSFFQYVMNQLIEIKDIYYCKKLGNYTIYKNGIAIAYLYKDQIFIKKKDGLNLQEYQFCKEDSQYVIVKDIENKKKLKELFEWIYKMETKELELKKIPEKDMEKAIMLIWDVFLEFEGCDYSKEGLIEFQNTLKETQNKIFYGSYASDELIGVLAIREYQHISYFFVKKEYMNQGIGKRLFYYMSKDYEKKEFTVNSSFYAHDIYKHLGFYDIDKLQCINGIRFIPMKYGGNYVKN
;
A
#
# COMPACT_ATOMS: atom_id res chain seq x y z
N MET A 1 37.67 6.37 -22.14
CA MET A 1 36.34 5.73 -22.12
C MET A 1 36.21 4.91 -20.83
N SER A 2 35.64 5.49 -19.76
CA SER A 2 35.21 4.74 -18.55
C SER A 2 34.25 5.54 -17.65
N THR A 3 33.61 6.59 -18.15
CA THR A 3 33.07 7.66 -17.29
C THR A 3 31.80 7.24 -16.53
N SER A 4 30.87 6.49 -17.14
CA SER A 4 29.60 6.15 -16.49
C SER A 4 29.72 5.09 -15.37
N PHE A 5 30.67 4.15 -15.47
CA PHE A 5 30.89 3.15 -14.42
C PHE A 5 31.68 3.73 -13.25
N SER A 6 32.71 4.55 -13.53
CA SER A 6 33.45 5.24 -12.48
C SER A 6 32.57 6.23 -11.72
N PHE A 7 31.69 6.94 -12.42
CA PHE A 7 30.72 7.83 -11.80
C PHE A 7 29.70 7.07 -10.94
N PHE A 8 29.17 5.95 -11.44
CA PHE A 8 28.31 5.08 -10.66
C PHE A 8 28.98 4.63 -9.35
N GLN A 9 30.21 4.10 -9.43
CA GLN A 9 30.94 3.64 -8.25
C GLN A 9 31.20 4.79 -7.27
N TYR A 10 31.51 5.98 -7.80
CA TYR A 10 31.67 7.18 -7.00
C TYR A 10 30.40 7.49 -6.20
N VAL A 11 29.23 7.55 -6.84
CA VAL A 11 27.95 7.81 -6.17
C VAL A 11 27.65 6.73 -5.13
N MET A 12 27.84 5.45 -5.44
CA MET A 12 27.60 4.36 -4.49
C MET A 12 28.51 4.43 -3.27
N ASN A 13 29.77 4.84 -3.43
CA ASN A 13 30.68 5.04 -2.29
C ASN A 13 30.20 6.16 -1.36
N GLN A 14 29.55 7.20 -1.89
CA GLN A 14 28.94 8.24 -1.06
C GLN A 14 27.74 7.70 -0.27
N LEU A 15 26.97 6.79 -0.85
CA LEU A 15 25.74 6.23 -0.27
C LEU A 15 25.95 4.97 0.58
N ILE A 16 27.20 4.51 0.75
CA ILE A 16 27.51 3.23 1.41
C ILE A 16 27.00 3.10 2.86
N GLU A 17 26.79 4.23 3.54
CA GLU A 17 26.28 4.26 4.91
C GLU A 17 24.75 4.21 5.00
N ILE A 18 24.05 4.29 3.88
CA ILE A 18 22.60 4.22 3.84
C ILE A 18 22.20 2.76 3.73
N LYS A 19 21.48 2.27 4.74
CA LYS A 19 20.97 0.90 4.74
C LYS A 19 19.97 0.69 3.61
N ASP A 20 19.98 -0.53 3.08
CA ASP A 20 19.01 -1.03 2.11
C ASP A 20 18.95 -0.24 0.78
N ILE A 21 20.06 0.41 0.41
CA ILE A 21 20.27 0.93 -0.94
C ILE A 21 20.79 -0.17 -1.86
N TYR A 22 20.17 -0.27 -3.04
CA TYR A 22 20.66 -1.09 -4.14
C TYR A 22 20.35 -0.41 -5.47
N TYR A 23 20.79 -1.01 -6.58
CA TYR A 23 20.61 -0.43 -7.90
C TYR A 23 20.23 -1.47 -8.96
N CYS A 24 19.57 -1.00 -10.02
CA CYS A 24 19.35 -1.79 -11.23
C CYS A 24 20.02 -1.10 -12.42
N LYS A 25 20.77 -1.86 -13.23
CA LYS A 25 21.37 -1.36 -14.48
C LYS A 25 20.45 -1.68 -15.66
N LYS A 26 20.08 -0.67 -16.46
CA LYS A 26 19.32 -0.85 -17.72
C LYS A 26 19.89 0.08 -18.79
N LEU A 27 20.21 -0.48 -19.96
CA LEU A 27 20.67 0.28 -21.14
C LEU A 27 21.83 1.25 -20.84
N GLY A 28 22.77 0.84 -19.96
CA GLY A 28 23.93 1.66 -19.58
C GLY A 28 23.69 2.66 -18.44
N ASN A 29 22.45 2.75 -17.94
CA ASN A 29 22.03 3.67 -16.88
C ASN A 29 21.73 2.92 -15.58
N TYR A 30 21.71 3.63 -14.46
CA TYR A 30 21.49 3.04 -13.15
C TYR A 30 20.32 3.70 -12.44
N THR A 31 19.35 2.91 -11.98
CA THR A 31 18.30 3.40 -11.06
C THR A 31 18.69 2.99 -9.65
N ILE A 32 18.72 3.94 -8.73
CA ILE A 32 18.98 3.71 -7.31
C ILE A 32 17.65 3.49 -6.61
N TYR A 33 17.61 2.43 -5.82
CA TYR A 33 16.47 2.04 -5.00
C TYR A 33 16.83 2.07 -3.53
N LYS A 34 15.83 2.35 -2.70
CA LYS A 34 15.88 2.12 -1.25
C LYS A 34 14.60 1.42 -0.81
N ASN A 35 14.72 0.27 -0.16
CA ASN A 35 13.58 -0.56 0.27
C ASN A 35 12.50 -0.78 -0.81
N GLY A 36 12.90 -1.09 -2.05
CA GLY A 36 11.95 -1.34 -3.15
C GLY A 36 11.55 -0.10 -3.96
N ILE A 37 11.80 1.11 -3.44
CA ILE A 37 11.34 2.36 -4.03
C ILE A 37 12.48 2.99 -4.85
N ALA A 38 12.20 3.36 -6.11
CA ALA A 38 13.14 4.09 -6.95
C ALA A 38 13.25 5.55 -6.48
N ILE A 39 14.45 5.98 -6.07
CA ILE A 39 14.68 7.31 -5.49
C ILE A 39 15.56 8.21 -6.36
N ALA A 40 16.37 7.65 -7.26
CA ALA A 40 17.21 8.43 -8.16
C ALA A 40 17.57 7.65 -9.44
N TYR A 41 17.97 8.38 -10.48
CA TYR A 41 18.45 7.84 -11.74
C TYR A 41 19.81 8.45 -12.10
N LEU A 42 20.75 7.63 -12.55
CA LEU A 42 22.10 8.03 -12.97
C LEU A 42 22.22 7.92 -14.48
N TYR A 43 22.52 9.05 -15.13
CA TYR A 43 22.67 9.15 -16.57
C TYR A 43 23.65 10.25 -16.94
N LYS A 44 24.52 10.00 -17.93
CA LYS A 44 25.53 10.96 -18.41
C LYS A 44 26.27 11.70 -17.28
N ASP A 45 26.75 10.95 -16.29
CA ASP A 45 27.49 11.47 -15.13
C ASP A 45 26.71 12.52 -14.30
N GLN A 46 25.39 12.38 -14.27
CA GLN A 46 24.47 13.21 -13.49
C GLN A 46 23.50 12.34 -12.68
N ILE A 47 23.04 12.88 -11.55
CA ILE A 47 21.99 12.29 -10.72
C ILE A 47 20.69 13.04 -10.95
N PHE A 48 19.68 12.34 -11.44
CA PHE A 48 18.33 12.83 -11.66
C PHE A 48 17.43 12.36 -10.52
N ILE A 49 16.70 13.30 -9.94
CA ILE A 49 15.65 13.03 -8.96
C ILE A 49 14.35 13.64 -9.46
N LYS A 50 13.23 12.96 -9.21
CA LYS A 50 11.92 13.50 -9.55
C LYS A 50 11.64 14.71 -8.66
N LYS A 51 11.09 15.80 -9.20
CA LYS A 51 10.62 16.96 -8.44
C LYS A 51 9.56 16.52 -7.44
N LYS A 52 9.65 17.09 -6.24
CA LYS A 52 8.75 16.86 -5.11
C LYS A 52 8.45 18.19 -4.43
N ASP A 53 7.27 18.28 -3.81
CA ASP A 53 6.90 19.46 -3.03
C ASP A 53 7.83 19.61 -1.82
N GLY A 54 8.28 20.83 -1.55
CA GLY A 54 9.26 21.12 -0.49
C GLY A 54 10.73 20.99 -0.90
N LEU A 55 11.04 20.59 -2.14
CA LEU A 55 12.41 20.63 -2.65
C LEU A 55 12.87 22.08 -2.86
N ASN A 56 14.00 22.48 -2.26
CA ASN A 56 14.59 23.80 -2.51
C ASN A 56 15.21 23.87 -3.91
N LEU A 57 14.42 24.27 -4.92
CA LEU A 57 14.82 24.29 -6.33
C LEU A 57 16.06 25.15 -6.63
N GLN A 58 16.45 26.10 -5.76
CA GLN A 58 17.67 26.91 -5.94
C GLN A 58 18.95 26.06 -5.85
N GLU A 59 18.90 24.94 -5.13
CA GLU A 59 20.04 24.03 -4.95
C GLU A 59 20.21 23.01 -6.08
N TYR A 60 19.31 23.00 -7.07
CA TYR A 60 19.31 22.00 -8.14
C TYR A 60 19.41 22.65 -9.52
N GLN A 61 19.81 21.87 -10.52
CA GLN A 61 19.75 22.30 -11.92
C GLN A 61 18.49 21.73 -12.56
N PHE A 62 17.75 22.56 -13.29
CA PHE A 62 16.58 22.10 -14.01
C PHE A 62 16.95 21.15 -15.15
N CYS A 63 16.28 20.00 -15.22
CA CYS A 63 16.34 19.14 -16.38
C CYS A 63 15.55 19.80 -17.52
N LYS A 64 16.23 20.15 -18.61
CA LYS A 64 15.58 20.75 -19.80
C LYS A 64 14.81 19.71 -20.63
N GLU A 65 15.20 18.44 -20.51
CA GLU A 65 14.69 17.32 -21.31
C GLU A 65 13.41 16.72 -20.70
N ASP A 66 13.26 16.78 -19.37
CA ASP A 66 12.06 16.36 -18.66
C ASP A 66 11.82 17.26 -17.44
N SER A 67 10.77 18.06 -17.51
CA SER A 67 10.42 19.05 -16.48
C SER A 67 10.03 18.41 -15.14
N GLN A 68 9.79 17.10 -15.09
CA GLN A 68 9.52 16.37 -13.85
C GLN A 68 10.79 16.06 -13.05
N TYR A 69 11.98 16.25 -13.62
CA TYR A 69 13.24 15.93 -12.94
C TYR A 69 14.09 17.17 -12.67
N VAL A 70 14.94 17.05 -11.66
CA VAL A 70 16.04 17.98 -11.41
C VAL A 70 17.34 17.20 -11.25
N ILE A 71 18.44 17.89 -11.54
CA ILE A 71 19.80 17.37 -11.47
C ILE A 71 20.42 17.81 -10.15
N VAL A 72 20.93 16.85 -9.38
CA VAL A 72 21.61 17.07 -8.08
C VAL A 72 22.95 17.77 -8.32
N LYS A 73 23.19 18.88 -7.62
CA LYS A 73 24.49 19.58 -7.55
C LYS A 73 25.29 19.07 -6.34
N ASP A 74 26.58 19.38 -6.31
CA ASP A 74 27.48 19.12 -5.18
C ASP A 74 27.52 17.65 -4.72
N ILE A 75 27.56 16.73 -5.69
CA ILE A 75 27.57 15.28 -5.45
C ILE A 75 28.74 14.79 -4.59
N GLU A 76 29.78 15.62 -4.41
CA GLU A 76 30.95 15.31 -3.60
C GLU A 76 30.70 15.43 -2.10
N ASN A 77 29.66 16.15 -1.70
CA ASN A 77 29.31 16.29 -0.30
C ASN A 77 28.51 15.06 0.17
N LYS A 78 29.22 14.06 0.69
CA LYS A 78 28.66 12.79 1.21
C LYS A 78 27.48 13.00 2.15
N LYS A 79 27.61 13.94 3.09
CA LYS A 79 26.59 14.22 4.11
C LYS A 79 25.32 14.77 3.45
N LYS A 80 25.46 15.75 2.56
CA LYS A 80 24.34 16.35 1.83
C LYS A 80 23.64 15.33 0.94
N LEU A 81 24.40 14.48 0.23
CA LEU A 81 23.84 13.44 -0.63
C LEU A 81 23.09 12.38 0.19
N LYS A 82 23.61 12.01 1.37
CA LYS A 82 22.93 11.12 2.31
C LYS A 82 21.61 11.71 2.82
N GLU A 83 21.64 12.94 3.30
CA GLU A 83 20.44 13.66 3.78
C GLU A 83 19.39 13.79 2.67
N LEU A 84 19.80 14.07 1.43
CA LEU A 84 18.90 14.11 0.28
C LEU A 84 18.23 12.77 0.02
N PHE A 85 18.99 11.67 -0.06
CA PHE A 85 18.43 10.35 -0.39
C PHE A 85 17.54 9.81 0.75
N GLU A 86 17.89 10.09 2.01
CA GLU A 86 17.02 9.85 3.17
C GLU A 86 15.72 10.66 3.09
N TRP A 87 15.81 11.94 2.74
CA TRP A 87 14.65 12.82 2.60
C TRP A 87 13.75 12.39 1.43
N ILE A 88 14.31 12.06 0.26
CA ILE A 88 13.55 11.55 -0.89
C ILE A 88 12.84 10.27 -0.48
N TYR A 89 13.55 9.34 0.15
CA TYR A 89 12.92 8.11 0.64
C TYR A 89 11.79 8.41 1.62
N LYS A 90 11.98 9.31 2.59
CA LYS A 90 10.93 9.72 3.52
C LYS A 90 9.72 10.33 2.80
N MET A 91 9.94 11.11 1.75
CA MET A 91 8.85 11.66 0.94
C MET A 91 8.13 10.59 0.10
N GLU A 92 8.84 9.58 -0.39
CA GLU A 92 8.25 8.46 -1.14
C GLU A 92 7.55 7.47 -0.21
N THR A 93 8.03 7.32 1.03
CA THR A 93 7.34 6.54 2.06
C THR A 93 6.31 7.41 2.74
N LYS A 94 5.06 7.31 2.32
CA LYS A 94 3.97 7.77 3.18
C LYS A 94 4.05 7.00 4.49
N GLU A 95 4.20 7.70 5.62
CA GLU A 95 4.13 7.04 6.93
C GLU A 95 2.77 6.35 7.04
N LEU A 96 2.78 5.01 7.08
CA LEU A 96 1.55 4.24 7.22
C LEU A 96 1.15 4.23 8.68
N GLU A 97 0.15 5.03 9.02
CA GLU A 97 -0.50 5.02 10.31
C GLU A 97 -1.64 4.01 10.31
N LEU A 98 -1.73 3.19 11.36
CA LEU A 98 -2.83 2.24 11.58
C LEU A 98 -3.56 2.64 12.85
N LYS A 99 -4.87 2.88 12.75
CA LYS A 99 -5.71 3.29 13.88
C LYS A 99 -7.15 2.84 13.71
N LYS A 100 -7.92 2.86 14.80
CA LYS A 100 -9.38 2.83 14.70
C LYS A 100 -9.86 4.09 13.98
N ILE A 101 -10.81 3.93 13.07
CA ILE A 101 -11.37 5.06 12.30
C ILE A 101 -12.26 5.87 13.25
N PRO A 102 -11.98 7.17 13.44
CA PRO A 102 -12.83 8.02 14.25
C PRO A 102 -14.13 8.34 13.51
N GLU A 103 -15.18 8.68 14.25
CA GLU A 103 -16.51 8.99 13.70
C GLU A 103 -16.46 10.02 12.57
N LYS A 104 -15.63 11.06 12.71
CA LYS A 104 -15.42 12.11 11.69
C LYS A 104 -14.92 11.61 10.32
N ASP A 105 -14.34 10.42 10.26
CA ASP A 105 -13.81 9.82 9.01
C ASP A 105 -14.71 8.67 8.50
N MET A 106 -15.85 8.39 9.14
CA MET A 106 -16.71 7.26 8.77
C MET A 106 -17.31 7.39 7.36
N GLU A 107 -17.69 8.60 6.96
CA GLU A 107 -18.18 8.85 5.59
C GLU A 107 -17.10 8.50 4.56
N LYS A 108 -15.86 8.91 4.78
CA LYS A 108 -14.72 8.57 3.91
C LYS A 108 -14.47 7.06 3.87
N ALA A 109 -14.65 6.36 5.00
CA ALA A 109 -14.50 4.92 5.06
C ALA A 109 -15.55 4.19 4.22
N ILE A 110 -16.82 4.62 4.32
CA ILE A 110 -17.92 4.09 3.51
C ILE A 110 -17.67 4.35 2.02
N MET A 111 -17.27 5.57 1.65
CA MET A 111 -16.94 5.91 0.27
C MET A 111 -15.81 5.04 -0.28
N LEU A 112 -14.73 4.86 0.49
CA LEU A 112 -13.62 3.99 0.07
C LEU A 112 -14.08 2.55 -0.14
N ILE A 113 -14.87 1.99 0.78
CA ILE A 113 -15.42 0.64 0.63
C ILE A 113 -16.22 0.54 -0.67
N TRP A 114 -17.12 1.50 -0.91
CA TRP A 114 -17.98 1.51 -2.08
C TRP A 114 -17.19 1.65 -3.39
N ASP A 115 -16.25 2.57 -3.47
CA ASP A 115 -15.45 2.83 -4.67
C ASP A 115 -14.60 1.62 -5.04
N VAL A 116 -13.90 1.03 -4.05
CA VAL A 116 -13.08 -0.16 -4.28
C VAL A 116 -13.96 -1.37 -4.61
N PHE A 117 -15.10 -1.53 -3.93
CA PHE A 117 -16.05 -2.58 -4.28
C PHE A 117 -16.54 -2.47 -5.73
N LEU A 118 -16.94 -1.30 -6.19
CA LEU A 118 -17.37 -1.10 -7.57
C LEU A 118 -16.27 -1.38 -8.59
N GLU A 119 -15.03 -0.98 -8.29
CA GLU A 119 -13.90 -1.16 -9.20
C GLU A 119 -13.54 -2.65 -9.41
N PHE A 120 -13.61 -3.46 -8.36
CA PHE A 120 -13.11 -4.84 -8.39
C PHE A 120 -14.19 -5.92 -8.43
N GLU A 121 -15.38 -5.65 -7.90
CA GLU A 121 -16.45 -6.64 -7.74
C GLU A 121 -17.76 -6.21 -8.39
N GLY A 122 -17.97 -4.90 -8.62
CA GLY A 122 -19.26 -4.36 -9.03
C GLY A 122 -19.82 -4.95 -10.33
N CYS A 123 -18.97 -5.36 -11.28
CA CYS A 123 -19.41 -5.99 -12.54
C CYS A 123 -19.92 -7.42 -12.37
N ASP A 124 -19.52 -8.11 -11.30
CA ASP A 124 -19.92 -9.50 -11.02
C ASP A 124 -21.22 -9.60 -10.22
N TYR A 125 -21.75 -8.46 -9.74
CA TYR A 125 -22.95 -8.40 -8.91
C TYR A 125 -24.19 -8.10 -9.75
N SER A 126 -25.32 -8.71 -9.37
CA SER A 126 -26.62 -8.33 -9.92
C SER A 126 -27.06 -6.97 -9.40
N LYS A 127 -28.07 -6.35 -10.02
CA LYS A 127 -28.64 -5.08 -9.53
C LYS A 127 -29.14 -5.21 -8.09
N GLU A 128 -29.77 -6.34 -7.78
CA GLU A 128 -30.24 -6.66 -6.43
C GLU A 128 -29.06 -6.77 -5.46
N GLY A 129 -27.98 -7.45 -5.84
CA GLY A 129 -26.77 -7.56 -5.02
C GLY A 129 -26.07 -6.20 -4.78
N LEU A 130 -26.05 -5.32 -5.77
CA LEU A 130 -25.52 -3.95 -5.61
C LEU A 130 -26.36 -3.14 -4.60
N ILE A 131 -27.69 -3.21 -4.71
CA ILE A 131 -28.60 -2.53 -3.78
C ILE A 131 -28.44 -3.11 -2.37
N GLU A 132 -28.33 -4.43 -2.25
CA GLU A 132 -28.11 -5.09 -0.96
C GLU A 132 -26.80 -4.63 -0.32
N PHE A 133 -25.69 -4.64 -1.05
CA PHE A 133 -24.40 -4.17 -0.54
C PHE A 133 -24.45 -2.69 -0.12
N GLN A 134 -25.13 -1.83 -0.90
CA GLN A 134 -25.34 -0.43 -0.49
C GLN A 134 -26.14 -0.31 0.80
N ASN A 135 -27.14 -1.17 1.01
CA ASN A 135 -27.91 -1.18 2.25
C ASN A 135 -27.03 -1.59 3.44
N THR A 136 -26.15 -2.58 3.28
CA THR A 136 -25.24 -2.98 4.38
C THR A 136 -24.29 -1.86 4.79
N LEU A 137 -23.92 -0.96 3.87
CA LEU A 137 -23.06 0.20 4.16
C LEU A 137 -23.73 1.24 5.08
N LYS A 138 -25.07 1.30 5.08
CA LYS A 138 -25.83 2.18 6.00
C LYS A 138 -25.77 1.70 7.44
N GLU A 139 -25.54 0.39 7.63
CA GLU A 139 -25.49 -0.25 8.94
C GLU A 139 -24.06 -0.25 9.49
N THR A 140 -23.58 0.90 9.95
CA THR A 140 -22.26 0.99 10.62
C THR A 140 -22.31 0.60 12.08
N GLN A 141 -23.51 0.59 12.67
CA GLN A 141 -23.74 0.21 14.06
C GLN A 141 -23.29 -1.24 14.30
N ASN A 142 -22.73 -1.51 15.48
CA ASN A 142 -22.18 -2.81 15.88
C ASN A 142 -20.93 -3.28 15.09
N LYS A 143 -20.27 -2.38 14.36
CA LYS A 143 -18.98 -2.65 13.70
C LYS A 143 -17.89 -1.76 14.28
N ILE A 144 -16.70 -2.32 14.46
CA ILE A 144 -15.49 -1.57 14.77
C ILE A 144 -14.69 -1.42 13.48
N PHE A 145 -14.38 -0.18 13.12
CA PHE A 145 -13.64 0.16 11.91
C PHE A 145 -12.18 0.48 12.23
N TYR A 146 -11.28 -0.12 11.45
CA TYR A 146 -9.84 0.08 11.47
C TYR A 146 -9.42 0.64 10.12
N GLY A 147 -8.48 1.58 10.14
CA GLY A 147 -8.03 2.31 8.95
C GLY A 147 -6.53 2.29 8.82
N SER A 148 -6.07 2.25 7.57
CA SER A 148 -4.70 2.54 7.20
C SER A 148 -4.62 3.89 6.53
N TYR A 149 -3.79 4.78 7.06
CA TYR A 149 -3.64 6.15 6.61
C TYR A 149 -2.23 6.38 6.07
N ALA A 150 -2.14 7.08 4.95
CA ALA A 150 -0.89 7.41 4.31
C ALA A 150 -0.85 8.92 4.04
N SER A 151 -0.05 9.64 4.83
CA SER A 151 -0.04 11.12 4.84
C SER A 151 -1.45 11.69 5.08
N ASP A 152 -2.11 11.25 6.15
CA ASP A 152 -3.49 11.60 6.55
C ASP A 152 -4.61 11.18 5.58
N GLU A 153 -4.28 10.60 4.43
CA GLU A 153 -5.24 10.01 3.50
C GLU A 153 -5.65 8.62 3.98
N LEU A 154 -6.95 8.37 4.16
CA LEU A 154 -7.46 7.02 4.38
C LEU A 154 -7.31 6.20 3.09
N ILE A 155 -6.46 5.17 3.12
CA ILE A 155 -6.13 4.33 1.95
C ILE A 155 -6.56 2.87 2.10
N GLY A 156 -7.07 2.47 3.27
CA GLY A 156 -7.62 1.14 3.48
C GLY A 156 -8.49 1.07 4.74
N VAL A 157 -9.47 0.19 4.70
CA VAL A 157 -10.51 0.01 5.73
C VAL A 157 -10.67 -1.47 6.03
N LEU A 158 -10.77 -1.81 7.31
CA LEU A 158 -11.20 -3.11 7.78
C LEU A 158 -12.27 -2.91 8.85
N ALA A 159 -13.45 -3.51 8.66
CA ALA A 159 -14.53 -3.50 9.64
C ALA A 159 -14.82 -4.90 10.15
N ILE A 160 -15.01 -5.02 11.46
CA ILE A 160 -15.29 -6.29 12.14
C ILE A 160 -16.48 -6.11 13.08
N ARG A 161 -17.35 -7.12 13.14
CA ARG A 161 -18.53 -7.16 14.02
C ARG A 161 -18.40 -8.26 15.07
N GLU A 162 -19.48 -8.49 15.82
CA GLU A 162 -19.58 -9.58 16.79
C GLU A 162 -19.10 -10.93 16.23
N TYR A 163 -18.63 -11.79 17.14
CA TYR A 163 -18.06 -13.09 16.80
C TYR A 163 -16.83 -13.05 15.87
N GLN A 164 -16.09 -11.92 15.86
CA GLN A 164 -14.88 -11.71 15.06
C GLN A 164 -15.11 -11.90 13.55
N HIS A 165 -16.28 -11.50 13.06
CA HIS A 165 -16.60 -11.57 11.63
C HIS A 165 -16.17 -10.30 10.89
N ILE A 166 -15.25 -10.42 9.95
CA ILE A 166 -14.81 -9.33 9.08
C ILE A 166 -15.93 -9.03 8.09
N SER A 167 -16.49 -7.82 8.19
CA SER A 167 -17.59 -7.36 7.33
C SER A 167 -17.07 -6.62 6.09
N TYR A 168 -16.01 -5.83 6.24
CA TYR A 168 -15.40 -5.06 5.16
C TYR A 168 -13.88 -5.16 5.24
N PHE A 169 -13.21 -5.30 4.11
CA PHE A 169 -11.74 -5.26 4.07
C PHE A 169 -11.24 -4.83 2.70
N PHE A 170 -10.96 -3.54 2.55
CA PHE A 170 -10.66 -2.91 1.27
C PHE A 170 -9.42 -2.03 1.38
N VAL A 171 -8.58 -2.02 0.34
CA VAL A 171 -7.41 -1.14 0.20
C VAL A 171 -7.51 -0.50 -1.17
N LYS A 172 -7.24 0.81 -1.28
CA LYS A 172 -7.21 1.51 -2.56
C LYS A 172 -6.23 0.83 -3.52
N LYS A 173 -6.61 0.75 -4.80
CA LYS A 173 -5.85 0.04 -5.84
C LYS A 173 -4.39 0.48 -5.94
N GLU A 174 -4.13 1.78 -5.86
CA GLU A 174 -2.79 2.37 -5.96
C GLU A 174 -1.86 1.94 -4.81
N TYR A 175 -2.46 1.40 -3.73
CA TYR A 175 -1.79 0.97 -2.51
C TYR A 175 -1.87 -0.55 -2.29
N MET A 176 -2.47 -1.31 -3.21
CA MET A 176 -2.47 -2.76 -3.17
C MET A 176 -1.06 -3.33 -3.44
N ASN A 177 -0.85 -4.61 -3.09
CA ASN A 177 0.43 -5.33 -3.24
C ASN A 177 1.64 -4.75 -2.46
N GLN A 178 1.41 -3.81 -1.55
CA GLN A 178 2.44 -3.22 -0.67
C GLN A 178 2.37 -3.75 0.77
N GLY A 179 1.61 -4.84 1.00
CA GLY A 179 1.45 -5.44 2.34
C GLY A 179 0.55 -4.65 3.30
N ILE A 180 -0.11 -3.57 2.85
CA ILE A 180 -0.98 -2.73 3.69
C ILE A 180 -2.14 -3.53 4.30
N GLY A 181 -2.85 -4.32 3.49
CA GLY A 181 -3.94 -5.17 3.99
C GLY A 181 -3.46 -6.11 5.10
N LYS A 182 -2.37 -6.84 4.86
CA LYS A 182 -1.76 -7.74 5.87
C LYS A 182 -1.40 -7.00 7.16
N ARG A 183 -0.83 -5.80 7.08
CA ARG A 183 -0.52 -4.98 8.26
C ARG A 183 -1.78 -4.53 9.00
N LEU A 184 -2.82 -4.11 8.28
CA LEU A 184 -4.10 -3.69 8.84
C LEU A 184 -4.81 -4.86 9.55
N PHE A 185 -4.83 -6.04 8.94
CA PHE A 185 -5.37 -7.26 9.55
C PHE A 185 -4.66 -7.60 10.86
N TYR A 186 -3.33 -7.64 10.86
CA TYR A 186 -2.59 -7.94 12.10
C TYR A 186 -2.74 -6.86 13.16
N TYR A 187 -2.84 -5.58 12.77
CA TYR A 187 -3.13 -4.50 13.71
C TYR A 187 -4.48 -4.73 14.39
N MET A 188 -5.56 -4.94 13.61
CA MET A 188 -6.88 -5.25 14.15
C MET A 188 -6.85 -6.50 15.05
N SER A 189 -6.13 -7.55 14.64
CA SER A 189 -6.11 -8.82 15.37
C SER A 189 -5.55 -8.74 16.80
N LYS A 190 -4.82 -7.67 17.14
CA LYS A 190 -4.29 -7.44 18.49
C LYS A 190 -5.38 -7.12 19.50
N ASP A 191 -6.52 -6.62 19.04
CA ASP A 191 -7.66 -6.26 19.89
C ASP A 191 -8.51 -7.49 20.26
N TYR A 192 -8.19 -8.68 19.74
CA TYR A 192 -8.96 -9.90 19.95
C TYR A 192 -8.09 -11.02 20.49
N GLU A 193 -8.51 -11.61 21.63
CA GLU A 193 -7.76 -12.69 22.29
C GLU A 193 -7.84 -14.02 21.52
N LYS A 194 -9.04 -14.39 21.06
CA LYS A 194 -9.28 -15.67 20.37
C LYS A 194 -8.57 -15.77 19.02
N LYS A 195 -8.43 -14.65 18.30
CA LYS A 195 -7.82 -14.56 16.96
C LYS A 195 -8.40 -15.59 15.97
N GLU A 196 -9.69 -15.84 16.10
CA GLU A 196 -10.46 -16.68 15.19
C GLU A 196 -11.38 -15.79 14.38
N PHE A 197 -11.02 -15.52 13.14
CA PHE A 197 -11.74 -14.58 12.29
C PHE A 197 -12.52 -15.32 11.21
N THR A 198 -13.72 -14.86 10.91
CA THR A 198 -14.51 -15.36 9.77
C THR A 198 -14.72 -14.24 8.76
N VAL A 199 -14.92 -14.61 7.51
CA VAL A 199 -15.23 -13.68 6.43
C VAL A 199 -16.06 -14.37 5.36
N ASN A 200 -16.93 -13.60 4.71
CA ASN A 200 -17.57 -13.99 3.46
C ASN A 200 -16.73 -13.40 2.32
N SER A 201 -15.81 -14.18 1.77
CA SER A 201 -14.90 -13.70 0.73
C SER A 201 -15.61 -13.58 -0.61
N SER A 202 -15.41 -12.47 -1.30
CA SER A 202 -15.70 -12.39 -2.74
C SER A 202 -14.77 -13.32 -3.52
N PHE A 203 -15.11 -13.60 -4.78
CA PHE A 203 -14.22 -14.34 -5.68
C PHE A 203 -12.88 -13.63 -5.86
N TYR A 204 -12.92 -12.31 -6.05
CA TYR A 204 -11.72 -11.48 -6.19
C TYR A 204 -10.80 -11.59 -4.98
N ALA A 205 -11.36 -11.54 -3.76
CA ALA A 205 -10.57 -11.56 -2.54
C ALA A 205 -10.15 -12.96 -2.07
N HIS A 206 -10.64 -14.03 -2.69
CA HIS A 206 -10.46 -15.41 -2.20
C HIS A 206 -8.99 -15.80 -2.05
N ASP A 207 -8.20 -15.64 -3.11
CA ASP A 207 -6.76 -15.94 -3.09
C ASP A 207 -6.00 -15.01 -2.14
N ILE A 208 -6.44 -13.76 -1.99
CA ILE A 208 -5.84 -12.80 -1.04
C ILE A 208 -6.02 -13.32 0.39
N TYR A 209 -7.22 -13.78 0.75
CA TYR A 209 -7.49 -14.36 2.06
C TYR A 209 -6.71 -15.66 2.30
N LYS A 210 -6.57 -16.53 1.28
CA LYS A 210 -5.71 -17.72 1.36
C LYS A 210 -4.27 -17.35 1.71
N HIS A 211 -3.70 -16.34 1.05
CA HIS A 211 -2.35 -15.85 1.34
C HIS A 211 -2.22 -15.20 2.73
N LEU A 212 -3.32 -14.69 3.30
CA LEU A 212 -3.38 -14.21 4.68
C LEU A 212 -3.47 -15.35 5.71
N GLY A 213 -3.72 -16.59 5.27
CA GLY A 213 -3.84 -17.77 6.14
C GLY A 213 -5.27 -18.21 6.42
N PHE A 214 -6.27 -17.67 5.71
CA PHE A 214 -7.63 -18.17 5.79
C PHE A 214 -7.80 -19.47 5.00
N TYR A 215 -8.74 -20.32 5.41
CA TYR A 215 -9.15 -21.53 4.72
C TYR A 215 -10.67 -21.52 4.50
N ASP A 216 -11.14 -22.29 3.52
CA ASP A 216 -12.57 -22.36 3.21
C ASP A 216 -13.26 -23.20 4.28
N ILE A 217 -14.42 -22.77 4.74
CA ILE A 217 -15.25 -23.52 5.68
C ILE A 217 -16.56 -24.00 5.05
N ASP A 218 -16.87 -23.54 3.84
CA ASP A 218 -18.01 -24.00 3.05
C ASP A 218 -17.78 -23.72 1.55
N LYS A 219 -18.68 -24.22 0.71
CA LYS A 219 -18.74 -23.94 -0.73
C LYS A 219 -19.30 -22.54 -1.02
N LEU A 220 -19.20 -22.13 -2.30
CA LEU A 220 -19.81 -20.90 -2.80
C LEU A 220 -21.29 -20.78 -2.42
N GLN A 221 -21.68 -19.65 -1.86
CA GLN A 221 -23.04 -19.30 -1.50
C GLN A 221 -23.49 -18.05 -2.27
N CYS A 222 -24.80 -17.85 -2.38
CA CYS A 222 -25.42 -16.64 -2.91
C CYS A 222 -26.62 -16.29 -2.03
N ILE A 223 -26.57 -15.16 -1.33
CA ILE A 223 -27.64 -14.67 -0.45
C ILE A 223 -27.95 -13.24 -0.85
N ASN A 224 -29.23 -12.92 -1.09
CA ASN A 224 -29.69 -11.58 -1.50
C ASN A 224 -28.90 -10.99 -2.69
N GLY A 225 -28.46 -11.84 -3.63
CA GLY A 225 -27.68 -11.43 -4.80
C GLY A 225 -26.17 -11.24 -4.55
N ILE A 226 -25.69 -11.43 -3.31
CA ILE A 226 -24.28 -11.36 -2.94
C ILE A 226 -23.68 -12.77 -2.97
N ARG A 227 -22.66 -12.98 -3.82
CA ARG A 227 -21.95 -14.25 -3.98
C ARG A 227 -20.67 -14.25 -3.16
N PHE A 228 -20.46 -15.27 -2.32
CA PHE A 228 -19.28 -15.34 -1.46
C PHE A 228 -18.89 -16.78 -1.11
N ILE A 229 -17.64 -16.96 -0.71
CA ILE A 229 -17.10 -18.20 -0.16
C ILE A 229 -16.80 -17.95 1.34
N PRO A 230 -17.47 -18.65 2.26
CA PRO A 230 -17.17 -18.56 3.69
C PRO A 230 -15.76 -19.05 3.99
N MET A 231 -14.97 -18.22 4.69
CA MET A 231 -13.60 -18.55 5.08
C MET A 231 -13.37 -18.26 6.57
N LYS A 232 -12.39 -18.98 7.15
CA LYS A 232 -11.95 -18.80 8.54
C LYS A 232 -10.43 -18.70 8.65
N TYR A 233 -9.96 -17.88 9.57
CA TYR A 233 -8.58 -17.78 10.04
C TYR A 233 -8.49 -18.24 11.49
N GLY A 234 -7.45 -19.01 11.82
CA GLY A 234 -7.27 -19.55 13.17
C GLY A 234 -8.20 -20.73 13.50
N GLY A 235 -7.98 -21.32 14.67
CA GLY A 235 -8.62 -22.58 15.09
C GLY A 235 -8.01 -23.82 14.43
N ASN A 236 -8.22 -25.00 15.03
CA ASN A 236 -7.78 -26.28 14.48
C ASN A 236 -8.63 -26.63 13.25
N TYR A 237 -8.11 -26.40 12.05
CA TYR A 237 -8.72 -26.93 10.83
C TYR A 237 -8.41 -28.42 10.71
N VAL A 238 -9.41 -29.27 10.98
CA VAL A 238 -9.34 -30.69 10.66
C VAL A 238 -9.91 -30.84 9.25
N LYS A 239 -9.05 -31.07 8.27
CA LYS A 239 -9.47 -31.56 6.95
C LYS A 239 -10.13 -32.93 7.17
N ASN A 240 -11.43 -33.02 6.95
CA ASN A 240 -12.07 -34.31 6.66
C ASN A 240 -11.78 -34.71 5.22
#